data_AF-A0A950HAH1-F1
#
_entry.id   AF-A0A950HAH1-F1
#
_cell.length_a   1.000
_cell.length_b   1.000
_cell.length_c   1.000
_cell.angle_alpha   90.00
_cell.angle_beta   90.00
_cell.angle_gamma   90.00
#
_symmetry.space_group_name_H-M   'P 1'
#
loop_
_entity.id
_entity.type
_entity.pdbx_description
1 polymer ?
#
loop_
_entity_poly.entity_id
_entity_poly.type
_entity_poly.pdbx_seq_one_letter_code
_entity_poly.pdbx_strand_id
1 'polypeptide(L)' 'MHDTSNKDFPVPEHSHAVRADVYVFPMSFAQQRLWFLDQLEPGSTVYNVPFVLSLKGPLNLGALQGSLQEIIRRH' A
#
# COMPACT_ATOMS: atom_id res chain seq x y z
N MET A 1 -24.35 -2.94 26.30
CA MET A 1 -24.69 -2.38 24.98
C MET A 1 -23.38 -1.87 24.39
N HIS A 2 -22.88 -2.58 23.38
CA HIS A 2 -21.63 -2.40 22.62
C HIS A 2 -20.31 -2.26 23.40
N ASP A 3 -19.73 -3.41 23.73
CA ASP A 3 -18.30 -3.60 23.98
C ASP A 3 -17.57 -3.52 22.63
N THR A 4 -16.89 -2.40 22.36
CA THR A 4 -15.95 -2.28 21.24
C THR A 4 -14.57 -2.70 21.71
N SER A 5 -14.43 -3.98 22.03
CA SER A 5 -13.14 -4.64 22.21
C SER A 5 -12.34 -4.49 20.92
N ASN A 6 -11.51 -3.45 20.90
CA ASN A 6 -10.45 -3.26 19.92
C ASN A 6 -9.53 -4.48 20.06
N LYS A 7 -9.74 -5.48 19.21
CA LYS A 7 -8.88 -6.67 19.16
C LYS A 7 -7.46 -6.18 18.90
N ASP A 8 -6.59 -6.38 19.88
CA ASP A 8 -5.16 -6.17 19.78
C ASP A 8 -4.59 -7.07 18.68
N PHE A 9 -4.61 -6.56 17.44
CA PHE A 9 -3.84 -7.14 16.35
C PHE A 9 -2.37 -6.72 16.58
N PRO A 10 -1.41 -7.64 16.52
CA PRO A 10 0.00 -7.29 16.70
C PRO A 10 0.45 -6.45 15.50
N VAL A 11 0.39 -5.13 15.63
CA VAL A 11 0.96 -4.19 14.67
C VAL A 11 2.47 -4.14 14.94
N PRO A 12 3.34 -4.11 13.92
CA PRO A 12 4.78 -3.99 14.14
C PRO A 12 5.08 -2.69 14.90
N GLU A 13 5.71 -2.80 16.07
CA GLU A 13 6.30 -1.63 16.72
C GLU A 13 7.54 -1.22 15.94
N HIS A 14 7.44 -0.17 15.14
CA HIS A 14 8.59 0.42 14.48
C HIS A 14 9.42 1.19 15.51
N SER A 15 10.51 0.60 16.00
CA SER A 15 11.43 1.24 16.94
C SER A 15 12.02 2.53 16.36
N HIS A 16 11.78 3.65 17.04
CA HIS A 16 12.15 5.00 16.61
C HIS A 16 13.64 5.28 16.86
N ALA A 17 14.50 5.03 15.87
CA ALA A 17 15.77 5.74 15.78
C ALA A 17 15.56 6.98 14.89
N VAL A 18 15.36 8.14 15.53
CA VAL A 18 15.15 9.44 14.85
C VAL A 18 16.42 9.82 14.10
N ARG A 19 16.45 9.51 12.80
CA ARG A 19 17.23 10.23 11.80
C ARG A 19 16.27 11.24 11.16
N ALA A 20 16.74 12.46 10.98
CA ALA A 20 15.92 13.57 10.45
C ALA A 20 15.18 13.15 9.16
N ASP A 21 13.91 13.55 9.11
CA ASP A 21 12.99 13.54 7.96
C ASP A 21 12.25 12.22 7.62
N VAL A 22 11.95 11.36 8.59
CA VAL A 22 10.97 10.26 8.39
C VAL A 22 9.67 10.59 9.11
N TYR A 23 8.65 10.99 8.35
CA TYR A 23 7.29 11.10 8.85
C TYR A 23 6.66 9.71 8.91
N VAL A 24 6.45 9.19 10.13
CA VAL A 24 5.71 7.96 10.36
C VAL A 24 4.26 8.33 10.69
N PHE A 25 3.33 7.90 9.84
CA PHE A 25 1.90 8.07 10.08
C PHE A 25 1.28 6.73 10.50
N PRO A 26 0.33 6.74 11.44
CA PRO A 26 -0.37 5.51 11.80
C PRO A 26 -1.18 5.00 10.61
N MET A 27 -1.15 3.69 10.38
CA MET A 27 -2.02 3.04 9.41
C MET A 27 -3.48 3.23 9.81
N SER A 28 -4.34 3.55 8.84
CA SER A 28 -5.78 3.42 8.99
C SER A 28 -6.18 1.97 9.30
N PHE A 29 -7.36 1.77 9.90
CA PHE A 29 -7.87 0.42 10.18
C PHE A 29 -7.95 -0.48 8.93
N ALA A 30 -8.25 0.08 7.75
CA ALA A 30 -8.28 -0.67 6.51
C ALA A 30 -6.87 -1.16 6.10
N GLN A 31 -5.85 -0.33 6.27
CA GLN A 31 -4.45 -0.70 6.00
C GLN A 31 -3.94 -1.76 6.98
N GLN A 32 -4.24 -1.62 8.29
CA GLN A 32 -3.89 -2.62 9.30
C GLN A 32 -4.49 -3.99 8.97
N ARG A 33 -5.77 -4.01 8.54
CA ARG A 33 -6.44 -5.24 8.14
C ARG A 33 -5.77 -5.89 6.92
N LEU A 34 -5.45 -5.13 5.88
CA LEU A 34 -4.78 -5.67 4.69
C LEU A 34 -3.38 -6.22 5.04
N TRP A 35 -2.63 -5.49 5.86
CA TRP A 35 -1.33 -5.94 6.34
C TRP A 35 -1.44 -7.26 7.12
N PHE A 36 -2.40 -7.37 8.04
CA PHE A 36 -2.63 -8.60 8.80
C PHE A 36 -2.96 -9.80 7.89
N LEU A 37 -3.78 -9.58 6.86
CA LEU A 37 -4.15 -10.65 5.92
C LEU A 37 -2.96 -11.13 5.08
N ASP A 38 -2.07 -10.22 4.68
CA ASP A 38 -0.82 -10.57 3.99
C ASP A 38 0.11 -11.41 4.89
N GLN A 39 0.19 -11.10 6.19
CA GLN A 39 0.97 -11.90 7.14
C GLN A 39 0.35 -13.27 7.44
N LEU A 40 -0.98 -13.39 7.36
CA LEU A 40 -1.68 -14.66 7.60
C LEU A 40 -1.43 -15.67 6.48
N GLU A 41 -1.30 -15.21 5.24
CA GLU A 41 -1.05 -16.05 4.06
C GLU A 41 0.03 -15.42 3.15
N PRO A 42 1.32 -15.50 3.54
CA PRO A 42 2.40 -14.86 2.79
C PRO A 42 2.51 -15.40 1.37
N GLY A 43 2.64 -14.50 0.39
CA GLY A 43 2.72 -14.85 -1.03
C GLY A 43 1.35 -15.05 -1.71
N SER A 44 0.25 -14.91 -0.97
CA SER A 44 -1.10 -14.88 -1.54
C SER A 44 -1.32 -13.65 -2.41
N THR A 45 -1.88 -13.82 -3.61
CA THR A 45 -2.19 -12.71 -4.52
C THR A 45 -3.62 -12.20 -4.37
N VAL A 46 -4.37 -12.69 -3.39
CA VAL A 46 -5.81 -12.44 -3.21
C VAL A 46 -6.13 -10.95 -3.07
N TYR A 47 -5.21 -10.16 -2.53
CA TYR A 47 -5.39 -8.72 -2.31
C TYR A 47 -4.71 -7.85 -3.38
N ASN A 48 -4.16 -8.44 -4.43
CA ASN A 48 -3.71 -7.68 -5.60
C ASN A 48 -4.92 -7.09 -6.34
N VAL A 49 -4.77 -5.88 -6.88
CA VAL A 49 -5.78 -5.23 -7.71
C VAL A 49 -5.26 -5.17 -9.16
N PRO A 50 -5.25 -6.30 -9.88
CA PRO A 50 -4.76 -6.31 -11.25
C PRO A 50 -5.72 -5.54 -12.17
N PHE A 51 -5.16 -4.83 -13.14
CA PHE A 51 -5.93 -4.23 -14.22
C PHE A 51 -5.17 -4.38 -15.54
N VAL A 52 -5.91 -4.37 -16.65
CA VAL A 52 -5.35 -4.45 -18.00
C VAL A 52 -5.88 -3.30 -18.84
N LEU A 53 -4.99 -2.63 -19.58
CA LEU A 53 -5.35 -1.60 -20.54
C LEU A 53 -4.98 -2.03 -21.96
N SER A 54 -5.97 -2.03 -22.87
CA SER A 54 -5.70 -2.27 -24.29
C SER A 54 -5.53 -0.94 -25.01
N LEU A 55 -4.32 -0.70 -25.52
CA LEU A 55 -4.00 0.47 -26.33
C LEU A 55 -3.95 0.08 -27.81
N LYS A 56 -4.57 0.89 -28.68
CA LYS A 56 -4.59 0.66 -30.13
C LYS A 56 -3.83 1.79 -30.83
N GLY A 57 -3.02 1.42 -31.82
CA GLY A 57 -2.22 2.36 -32.60
C GLY A 57 -0.76 2.46 -32.13
N PRO A 58 0.03 3.38 -32.69
CA PRO A 58 1.43 3.54 -32.34
C PRO A 58 1.58 4.02 -30.89
N LEU A 59 2.31 3.25 -30.08
CA LEU A 59 2.60 3.58 -28.70
C LEU A 59 3.93 4.34 -28.58
N ASN A 60 3.89 5.56 -28.03
CA ASN A 60 5.10 6.27 -27.62
C ASN A 60 5.51 5.80 -26.21
N LEU A 61 6.51 4.93 -26.15
CA LEU A 61 7.00 4.37 -24.89
C LEU A 61 7.60 5.42 -23.94
N GLY A 62 8.31 6.43 -24.48
CA GLY A 62 8.91 7.49 -23.67
C GLY A 62 7.85 8.34 -22.97
N ALA A 63 6.77 8.69 -23.69
CA ALA A 63 5.65 9.42 -23.12
C ALA A 63 4.89 8.60 -22.06
N LEU A 64 4.69 7.30 -22.29
CA LEU A 64 4.05 6.41 -21.32
C LEU A 64 4.87 6.30 -20.04
N GLN A 65 6.18 6.05 -20.16
CA GLN A 65 7.08 5.95 -19.02
C GLN A 65 7.12 7.27 -18.22
N GLY A 66 7.29 8.41 -18.91
CA GLY A 66 7.30 9.72 -18.25
C GLY A 66 5.99 10.03 -17.52
N SER A 67 4.85 9.64 -18.10
CA SER A 67 3.54 9.83 -17.46
C SER A 67 3.39 8.99 -16.18
N LEU A 68 3.84 7.73 -16.19
CA LEU A 68 3.80 6.87 -15.00
C LEU A 68 4.75 7.37 -13.91
N GLN A 69 5.94 7.84 -14.29
CA GLN A 69 6.90 8.43 -13.37
C GLN A 69 6.34 9.67 -12.67
N GLU A 70 5.62 10.53 -13.40
CA GLU A 70 5.01 11.73 -12.82
C GLU A 70 3.85 11.39 -11.86
N ILE A 71 3.07 10.35 -12.15
CA ILE A 71 2.05 9.85 -11.21
C ILE A 71 2.72 9.38 -9.91
N ILE A 72 3.81 8.61 -10.02
CA ILE A 72 4.59 8.15 -8.85
C ILE A 72 5.15 9.34 -8.08
N ARG A 73 5.73 10.34 -8.76
CA ARG A 73 6.33 11.52 -8.11
C ARG A 73 5.33 12.34 -7.29
N ARG A 74 4.05 12.35 -7.71
CA ARG A 74 2.99 13.14 -7.08
C ARG A 74 2.42 12.49 -5.80
N HIS A 75 2.50 11.17 -5.65
CA HIS A 75 1.88 10.40 -4.57
C HIS A 75 2.93 9.88 -3.59
#